data_AF-A0A1P8Q4U9-F1
#
_entry.id   AF-A0A1P8Q4U9-F1
#
_cell.length_a   1.000
_cell.length_b   1.000
_cell.length_c   1.000
_cell.angle_alpha   90.00
_cell.angle_beta   90.00
_cell.angle_gamma   90.00
#
_symmetry.space_group_name_H-M   'P 1'
#
loop_
_entity.id
_entity.type
_entity.pdbx_description
1 polymer ?
#
loop_
_entity_poly.entity_id
_entity_poly.type
_entity_poly.pdbx_seq_one_letter_code
_entity_poly.pdbx_strand_id
1 'polypeptide(L)' 'MRMDIQSRLNNLNNWFKDNQETVLEEKSFWNNDSYYIHTKNNEYIWNPKSNELYLKVSNEYERVLYPNRVVETSLWGE' A
#
# COMPACT_ATOMS: atom_id res chain seq x y z
N MET A 1 -21.88 3.89 -0.57
CA MET A 1 -20.85 4.93 -0.36
C MET A 1 -19.61 4.55 -1.16
N ARG A 2 -19.24 5.33 -2.19
CA ARG A 2 -17.90 5.23 -2.78
C ARG A 2 -16.97 5.93 -1.80
N MET A 3 -16.04 5.20 -1.16
CA MET A 3 -14.95 5.86 -0.43
C MET A 3 -14.17 6.71 -1.44
N ASP A 4 -14.08 8.00 -1.15
CA ASP A 4 -13.29 8.94 -1.94
C ASP A 4 -11.81 8.52 -1.95
N ILE A 5 -11.11 8.75 -3.06
CA ILE A 5 -9.69 8.37 -3.20
C ILE A 5 -8.85 9.01 -2.10
N GLN A 6 -9.18 10.24 -1.69
CA GLN A 6 -8.51 10.93 -0.60
C GLN A 6 -8.65 10.17 0.72
N SER A 7 -9.83 9.60 0.99
CA SER A 7 -10.06 8.80 2.19
C SER A 7 -9.23 7.51 2.19
N ARG A 8 -9.06 6.90 1.02
CA ARG A 8 -8.24 5.68 0.88
C ARG A 8 -6.74 5.98 1.00
N LEU A 9 -6.28 7.09 0.45
CA LEU A 9 -4.91 7.59 0.65
C LEU A 9 -4.62 7.87 2.13
N ASN A 10 -5.56 8.51 2.84
CA ASN A 10 -5.42 8.74 4.27
C ASN A 10 -5.27 7.43 5.06
N ASN A 11 -6.04 6.39 4.71
CA ASN A 11 -5.90 5.07 5.35
C ASN A 11 -4.55 4.42 5.04
N LEU A 12 -4.07 4.56 3.82
CA LEU A 12 -2.77 4.05 3.39
C LEU A 12 -1.62 4.77 4.13
N ASN A 13 -1.68 6.08 4.26
CA ASN A 13 -0.72 6.88 5.02
C ASN A 13 -0.71 6.51 6.51
N ASN A 14 -1.87 6.26 7.11
CA ASN A 14 -1.95 5.74 8.46
C ASN A 14 -1.34 4.34 8.57
N TRP A 15 -1.57 3.46 7.60
CA TRP A 15 -0.95 2.13 7.57
C TRP A 15 0.58 2.22 7.49
N PHE A 16 1.14 3.09 6.66
CA PHE A 16 2.59 3.31 6.62
C PHE A 16 3.13 3.78 7.97
N LYS A 17 2.47 4.77 8.58
CA LYS A 17 2.83 5.29 9.91
C LYS A 17 2.80 4.18 10.97
N ASP A 18 1.77 3.34 10.98
CA ASP A 18 1.64 2.23 11.93
C ASP A 18 2.73 1.16 11.75
N ASN A 19 3.27 1.02 10.53
CA ASN A 19 4.37 0.12 10.21
C ASN A 19 5.75 0.81 10.26
N GLN A 20 5.84 1.98 10.90
CA GLN A 20 7.08 2.75 11.06
C GLN A 20 7.71 3.21 9.74
N GLU A 21 6.90 3.34 8.70
CA GLU A 21 7.33 3.92 7.42
C GLU A 21 6.88 5.38 7.32
N THR A 22 7.78 6.21 6.82
CA THR A 22 7.51 7.63 6.57
C THR A 22 7.35 7.84 5.07
N VAL A 23 6.16 8.24 4.64
CA VAL A 23 5.89 8.63 3.26
C VAL A 23 6.57 9.97 2.98
N LEU A 24 7.43 9.99 1.97
CA LEU A 24 8.18 11.17 1.52
C LEU A 24 7.53 11.82 0.30
N GLU A 25 6.98 10.99 -0.59
CA GLU A 25 6.36 11.48 -1.82
C GLU A 25 5.22 10.56 -2.26
N GLU A 26 4.12 11.16 -2.73
CA GLU A 26 2.99 10.48 -3.34
C GLU A 26 2.72 11.11 -4.70
N LYS A 27 2.72 10.31 -5.77
CA LYS A 27 2.49 10.79 -7.14
C LYS A 27 1.47 9.92 -7.86
N SER A 28 0.41 10.52 -8.39
CA SER A 28 -0.52 9.83 -9.27
C SER A 28 0.14 9.55 -10.64
N PHE A 29 0.02 8.31 -11.11
CA PHE A 29 0.47 7.90 -12.43
C PHE A 29 -0.63 8.19 -13.46
N TRP A 30 -0.33 9.07 -14.43
CA TRP A 30 -1.30 9.64 -15.39
C TRP A 30 -2.09 8.59 -16.20
N ASN A 31 -1.53 7.41 -16.44
CA ASN A 31 -2.11 6.44 -17.38
C ASN A 31 -2.87 5.27 -16.74
N ASN A 32 -2.72 5.00 -15.44
CA ASN A 32 -3.23 3.76 -14.82
C ASN A 32 -4.04 3.98 -13.54
N ASP A 33 -4.39 5.22 -13.19
CA ASP A 33 -5.05 5.60 -11.93
C ASP A 33 -4.32 5.06 -10.68
N SER A 34 -3.05 4.64 -10.80
CA SER A 34 -2.25 4.10 -9.70
C SER A 34 -1.39 5.20 -9.09
N TYR A 35 -0.98 5.04 -7.84
CA TYR A 35 -0.16 6.02 -7.11
C TYR A 35 1.21 5.42 -6.83
N TYR A 36 2.26 6.15 -7.18
CA TYR A 36 3.60 5.89 -6.70
C TYR A 36 3.76 6.48 -5.31
N ILE A 37 4.30 5.71 -4.38
CA ILE A 37 4.49 6.12 -3.00
C ILE A 37 5.94 5.82 -2.64
N HIS A 38 6.71 6.88 -2.47
CA HIS A 38 8.08 6.77 -2.02
C HIS A 38 8.10 6.98 -0.50
N THR A 39 8.60 5.99 0.21
CA THR A 39 8.84 6.08 1.65
C THR A 39 10.34 6.21 1.91
N LYS A 40 10.72 6.43 3.17
CA LYS A 40 12.12 6.50 3.59
C LYS A 40 12.95 5.27 3.21
N ASN A 41 12.36 4.08 3.24
CA ASN A 41 13.08 2.81 3.06
C ASN A 41 12.67 2.06 1.79
N ASN A 42 11.47 2.31 1.29
CA ASN A 42 10.80 1.46 0.32
C ASN A 42 10.04 2.30 -0.72
N GLU A 43 9.82 1.72 -1.89
CA GLU A 43 9.02 2.32 -2.95
C GLU A 43 7.82 1.43 -3.24
N TYR A 44 6.64 2.04 -3.36
CA TYR A 44 5.40 1.31 -3.56
C TYR A 44 4.60 1.83 -4.75
N ILE A 45 3.77 0.95 -5.28
CA ILE A 45 2.68 1.30 -6.19
C ILE A 45 1.37 0.89 -5.54
N TRP A 46 0.44 1.82 -5.41
CA TRP A 46 -0.91 1.56 -4.91
C TRP A 46 -1.93 1.71 -6.02
N ASN A 47 -2.77 0.69 -6.22
CA ASN A 47 -3.89 0.74 -7.14
C ASN A 47 -5.19 1.02 -6.35
N PRO A 48 -5.78 2.23 -6.46
CA PRO A 48 -7.00 2.59 -5.73
C PRO A 48 -8.23 1.82 -6.18
N LYS A 49 -8.25 1.29 -7.42
CA LYS A 49 -9.40 0.54 -7.96
C LYS A 49 -9.49 -0.84 -7.30
N SER A 50 -8.38 -1.57 -7.22
CA SER A 50 -8.31 -2.87 -6.56
C SER A 50 -7.97 -2.78 -5.06
N ASN A 51 -7.56 -1.59 -4.59
CA ASN A 51 -7.03 -1.35 -3.24
C ASN A 51 -5.81 -2.22 -2.92
N GLU A 52 -4.98 -2.50 -3.93
CA GLU A 52 -3.77 -3.32 -3.79
C GLU A 52 -2.53 -2.44 -3.67
N LEU A 53 -1.60 -2.85 -2.82
CA LEU A 53 -0.31 -2.21 -2.62
C LEU A 53 0.79 -3.16 -3.09
N TYR A 54 1.76 -2.65 -3.82
CA TYR A 54 2.90 -3.39 -4.34
C TYR A 54 4.19 -2.74 -3.88
N LEU A 55 5.09 -3.51 -3.28
CA LEU A 55 6.43 -3.08 -2.88
C LEU A 55 7.40 -3.35 -4.03
N LYS A 56 8.23 -2.37 -4.35
CA LYS A 56 9.34 -2.56 -5.29
C LYS A 56 10.48 -3.30 -4.59
N VAL A 57 10.78 -4.51 -5.07
CA VAL A 57 11.91 -5.33 -4.62
C VAL A 57 12.85 -5.52 -5.79
N SER A 58 13.99 -4.81 -5.78
CA SER A 58 14.94 -4.75 -6.90
C SER A 58 14.28 -4.22 -8.19
N ASN A 59 14.08 -5.09 -9.20
CA ASN A 59 13.44 -4.76 -10.48
C ASN A 59 12.01 -5.31 -10.59
N GLU A 60 11.47 -5.89 -9.53
CA GLU A 60 10.14 -6.50 -9.51
C GLU A 60 9.23 -5.82 -8.47
N TYR A 61 7.92 -6.09 -8.58
CA TYR A 61 6.92 -5.58 -7.66
C TYR A 61 6.20 -6.74 -6.98
N GLU A 62 6.33 -6.83 -5.66
CA GLU A 62 5.68 -7.85 -4.84
C GLU A 62 4.44 -7.28 -4.15
N ARG A 63 3.35 -8.05 -4.12
CA ARG A 63 2.10 -7.61 -3.49
C ARG A 63 2.24 -7.61 -1.97
N VAL A 64 1.87 -6.49 -1.34
CA VAL A 64 1.85 -6.31 0.11
C VAL A 64 0.45 -6.58 0.66
N LEU A 65 0.39 -7.19 1.83
CA LEU A 65 -0.86 -7.39 2.56
C LEU A 65 -1.32 -6.06 3.17
N TYR A 66 -2.05 -5.29 2.37
CA TYR A 66 -2.73 -4.04 2.74
C TYR A 66 -4.23 -4.13 2.42
N PRO A 67 -5.13 -3.65 3.30
CA PRO A 67 -4.89 -3.17 4.67
C PRO A 67 -4.84 -4.31 5.71
N ASN A 68 -5.03 -5.56 5.29
CA ASN A 68 -5.06 -6.71 6.19
C ASN A 68 -3.66 -6.99 6.75
N ARG A 69 -3.45 -6.61 8.02
CA ARG A 69 -2.20 -6.84 8.74
C ARG A 69 -1.87 -8.32 8.98
N VAL A 70 -2.84 -9.22 8.89
CA VAL A 70 -2.69 -10.64 9.22
C VAL A 70 -3.83 -11.37 8.49
N VAL A 71 -3.54 -12.24 7.53
CA VAL A 71 -4.34 -13.47 7.44
C VAL A 71 -3.68 -14.39 8.43
N GLU A 72 -4.41 -14.76 9.47
CA GLU A 72 -3.94 -15.59 10.58
C GLU A 72 -3.21 -16.82 10.02
N THR A 73 -1.89 -16.85 10.14
CA THR A 73 -1.10 -18.08 10.00
C THR A 73 -1.24 -18.94 11.27
N SER A 74 -2.46 -19.09 11.76
CA SER A 74 -2.84 -19.94 12.90
C SER A 74 -3.96 -20.89 12.47
N LEU A 75 -3.72 -21.67 11.41
CA LEU A 75 -4.55 -22.84 11.06
C LEU A 75 -3.75 -24.15 11.04
N TRP A 76 -2.55 -24.16 11.63
CA TRP A 76 -1.81 -25.39 11.91
C TRP A 76 -1.23 -25.31 13.32
N GLY A 77 -2.04 -25.72 14.30
CA GLY A 77 -1.66 -25.72 15.70
C GLY A 77 -2.73 -26.42 16.52
N GLU A 78 -2.61 -27.75 16.56
CA GLU A 78 -3.41 -28.78 17.29
C GLU A 78 -4.60 -29.41 16.55
#